data_AF-D7DQW9-F1
#
_entry.id   AF-D7DQW9-F1
#
_cell.length_a   1.000
_cell.length_b   1.000
_cell.length_c   1.000
_cell.angle_alpha   90.00
_cell.angle_beta   90.00
_cell.angle_gamma   90.00
#
_symmetry.space_group_name_H-M   'P 1'
#
loop_
_entity.id
_entity.type
_entity.pdbx_description
1 polymer ?
#
loop_
_entity_poly.entity_id
_entity_poly.type
_entity_poly.pdbx_seq_one_letter_code
_entity_poly.pdbx_strand_id
1 'polypeptide(L)'
;MELVQYTMYTGYILLIIGTIGAVLGPMSKDPIKKLLNVEVPSVGLSLILLAYNHTLALMTFLAVNAAIGLVLIRAVIKTVENAEDYHEKNK
;
A
#
# COMPACT_ATOMS: atom_id res chain seq x y z
N MET A 1 11.45 27.17 2.26
CA MET A 1 11.78 26.39 1.04
C MET A 1 12.43 25.06 1.38
N GLU A 2 13.37 25.04 2.35
CA GLU A 2 14.01 23.81 2.87
C GLU A 2 13.04 22.67 3.25
N LEU A 3 11.95 22.95 3.98
CA LEU A 3 11.00 21.91 4.44
C LEU A 3 10.34 21.12 3.29
N VAL A 4 10.03 21.81 2.19
CA VAL A 4 9.42 21.19 1.01
C VAL A 4 10.41 20.26 0.33
N GLN A 5 11.68 20.66 0.23
CA GLN A 5 12.74 19.80 -0.30
C GLN A 5 12.97 18.56 0.58
N TYR A 6 13.03 18.71 1.91
CA TYR A 6 13.16 17.56 2.81
C TYR A 6 11.98 16.59 2.70
N THR A 7 10.76 17.11 2.57
CA THR A 7 9.55 16.29 2.37
C THR A 7 9.63 15.51 1.06
N MET A 8 10.11 16.16 0.01
CA MET A 8 10.27 15.55 -1.31
C MET A 8 11.34 14.45 -1.32
N TYR A 9 12.52 14.70 -0.75
CA TYR A 9 13.58 13.68 -0.63
C TYR A 9 13.14 12.50 0.23
N THR A 10 12.43 12.77 1.33
CA THR A 10 11.84 11.72 2.17
C THR A 10 10.82 10.91 1.37
N GLY A 11 9.96 11.58 0.60
CA GLY A 11 8.99 10.93 -0.29
C GLY A 11 9.66 10.00 -1.31
N TYR A 12 10.73 10.44 -1.97
CA TYR A 12 11.49 9.59 -2.90
C TYR A 12 12.14 8.39 -2.23
N ILE A 13 12.77 8.59 -1.07
CA ILE A 13 13.40 7.49 -0.31
C ILE A 13 12.34 6.47 0.10
N LEU A 14 11.20 6.93 0.62
CA LEU A 14 10.11 6.06 1.05
C LEU A 14 9.46 5.33 -0.13
N LEU A 15 9.36 5.99 -1.29
CA LEU A 15 8.82 5.39 -2.50
C LEU A 15 9.75 4.29 -3.03
N ILE A 16 11.06 4.55 -3.15
CA ILE A 16 12.02 3.56 -3.66
C ILE A 16 12.12 2.35 -2.72
N ILE A 17 12.34 2.59 -1.43
CA ILE A 17 12.46 1.51 -0.43
C ILE A 17 11.13 0.78 -0.28
N GLY A 18 10.02 1.51 -0.27
CA GLY A 18 8.67 0.97 -0.18
C GLY A 18 8.32 0.10 -1.37
N THR A 19 8.67 0.49 -2.61
CA THR A 19 8.43 -0.33 -3.80
C THR A 19 9.27 -1.60 -3.78
N ILE A 20 10.54 -1.53 -3.38
CA ILE A 20 11.37 -2.73 -3.20
C ILE A 20 10.76 -3.65 -2.13
N GLY A 21 10.33 -3.09 -1.00
CA GLY A 21 9.64 -3.82 0.05
C GLY A 21 8.31 -4.43 -0.40
N ALA A 22 7.55 -3.75 -1.24
CA ALA A 22 6.29 -4.25 -1.82
C ALA A 22 6.52 -5.39 -2.83
N VAL A 23 7.59 -5.33 -3.62
CA VAL A 23 7.95 -6.36 -4.62
C VAL A 23 8.60 -7.58 -3.99
N LEU A 24 9.37 -7.42 -2.90
CA LEU A 24 9.94 -8.54 -2.14
C LEU A 24 8.98 -9.10 -1.07
N GLY A 25 8.01 -8.29 -0.64
CA GLY A 25 6.93 -8.67 0.27
C GLY A 25 5.97 -9.80 -0.16
N PRO A 26 5.75 -10.15 -1.45
CA PRO A 26 4.85 -11.24 -1.83
C PRO A 26 5.29 -12.60 -1.28
N MET A 27 6.54 -12.71 -0.82
CA MET A 27 7.13 -13.90 -0.21
C MET A 27 6.52 -14.26 1.16
N SER A 28 5.79 -13.33 1.81
CA SER A 28 5.11 -13.64 3.08
C SER A 28 3.78 -14.33 2.84
N LYS A 29 3.51 -15.44 3.54
CA LYS A 29 2.21 -16.16 3.49
C LYS A 29 1.05 -15.30 4.00
N ASP A 30 1.33 -14.31 4.85
CA ASP A 30 0.30 -13.49 5.49
C ASP A 30 -0.22 -12.38 4.56
N PRO A 31 -1.52 -12.36 4.24
CA PRO A 31 -2.09 -11.35 3.35
C PRO A 31 -2.09 -9.93 3.95
N ILE A 32 -2.13 -9.79 5.29
CA ILE A 32 -2.06 -8.48 5.96
C ILE A 32 -0.68 -7.84 5.78
N LYS A 33 0.41 -8.62 5.83
CA LYS A 33 1.77 -8.11 5.62
C LYS A 33 1.95 -7.57 4.20
N LYS A 34 1.29 -8.21 3.21
CA LYS A 34 1.28 -7.73 1.82
C LYS A 34 0.60 -6.37 1.69
N LEU A 35 -0.54 -6.18 2.37
CA LEU A 35 -1.25 -4.90 2.36
C LEU A 35 -0.39 -3.79 2.96
N LEU A 36 0.23 -4.04 4.12
CA LEU A 36 1.08 -3.04 4.78
C LEU A 36 2.31 -2.65 3.94
N ASN A 37 2.94 -3.60 3.23
CA ASN A 37 4.08 -3.27 2.38
C ASN A 37 3.70 -2.38 1.18
N VAL A 38 2.45 -2.46 0.69
CA VAL A 38 1.97 -1.61 -0.42
C VAL A 38 1.60 -0.20 0.05
N GLU A 39 1.25 -0.04 1.32
CA GLU A 39 0.97 1.30 1.89
C GLU A 39 2.23 2.16 2.07
N VAL A 40 3.40 1.55 2.31
CA VAL A 40 4.67 2.30 2.44
C VAL A 40 5.00 3.17 1.21
N PRO A 41 5.02 2.62 -0.04
CA PRO A 41 5.23 3.44 -1.22
C PRO A 41 4.06 4.40 -1.51
N SER A 42 2.82 4.05 -1.11
CA SER A 42 1.64 4.92 -1.22
C SER A 42 1.80 6.22 -0.41
N VAL A 43 2.30 6.11 0.82
CA VAL A 43 2.65 7.27 1.66
C VAL A 43 3.79 8.08 1.02
N GLY A 44 4.79 7.43 0.45
CA GLY A 44 5.89 8.10 -0.25
C GLY A 44 5.42 8.94 -1.44
N LEU A 45 4.52 8.39 -2.26
CA LEU A 45 3.92 9.11 -3.37
C LEU A 45 3.04 10.28 -2.90
N SER A 46 2.28 10.10 -1.81
CA SER A 46 1.47 11.16 -1.21
C SER A 46 2.31 12.35 -0.74
N LEU A 47 3.48 12.10 -0.15
CA LEU A 47 4.42 13.14 0.26
C LEU A 47 4.99 13.92 -0.94
N ILE A 48 5.26 13.23 -2.05
CA ILE A 48 5.73 13.87 -3.30
C ILE A 48 4.63 14.78 -3.87
N LEU A 49 3.39 14.29 -3.97
CA LEU A 49 2.25 15.08 -4.47
C LEU A 49 1.98 16.31 -3.60
N LEU A 50 2.13 16.17 -2.28
CA LEU A 50 2.03 17.27 -1.32
C LEU A 50 3.16 18.31 -1.53
N ALA A 51 4.40 17.87 -1.73
CA ALA A 51 5.54 18.76 -1.94
C ALA A 51 5.41 19.58 -3.24
N TYR A 52 4.79 19.01 -4.28
CA TYR A 52 4.50 19.70 -5.54
C TYR A 52 3.20 20.53 -5.53
N ASN A 53 2.47 20.57 -4.42
CA ASN A 53 1.17 21.25 -4.31
C ASN A 53 0.13 20.76 -5.33
N HIS A 54 0.21 19.48 -5.73
CA HIS A 54 -0.76 18.84 -6.61
C HIS A 54 -1.95 18.28 -5.81
N THR A 55 -2.68 19.16 -5.14
CA THR A 55 -3.76 18.80 -4.20
C THR A 55 -4.87 17.96 -4.84
N LEU A 56 -5.25 18.25 -6.09
CA LEU A 56 -6.23 17.45 -6.82
C LEU A 56 -5.75 16.01 -7.02
N ALA A 57 -4.49 15.83 -7.46
CA ALA A 57 -3.91 14.51 -7.63
C ALA A 57 -3.79 13.76 -6.29
N LEU A 58 -3.41 14.46 -5.22
CA LEU A 58 -3.30 13.90 -3.87
C LEU A 58 -4.65 13.39 -3.37
N MET A 59 -5.71 14.20 -3.47
CA MET A 59 -7.06 13.84 -3.03
C MET A 59 -7.59 12.62 -3.79
N THR A 60 -7.44 12.60 -5.11
CA THR A 60 -7.87 11.45 -5.93
C THR A 60 -7.06 10.20 -5.60
N PHE A 61 -5.74 10.34 -5.45
CA PHE A 61 -4.88 9.23 -5.09
C PHE A 61 -5.29 8.61 -3.74
N LEU A 62 -5.49 9.43 -2.70
CA LEU A 62 -5.92 8.96 -1.39
C LEU A 62 -7.30 8.30 -1.43
N ALA A 63 -8.26 8.89 -2.15
CA ALA A 63 -9.61 8.33 -2.27
C ALA A 63 -9.58 6.95 -2.95
N VAL A 64 -8.85 6.83 -4.06
CA VAL A 64 -8.72 5.57 -4.81
C VAL A 64 -7.92 4.55 -4.01
N ASN A 65 -6.81 4.94 -3.37
CA ASN A 65 -6.01 4.04 -2.53
C ASN A 65 -6.84 3.48 -1.37
N ALA A 66 -7.62 4.31 -0.68
CA ALA A 66 -8.51 3.87 0.37
C ALA A 66 -9.60 2.91 -0.15
N ALA A 67 -10.21 3.21 -1.30
CA ALA A 67 -11.19 2.33 -1.94
C ALA A 67 -10.59 0.97 -2.30
N ILE A 68 -9.39 0.95 -2.89
CA ILE A 68 -8.65 -0.27 -3.21
C ILE A 68 -8.31 -1.04 -1.94
N GLY A 69 -7.85 -0.36 -0.89
CA GLY A 69 -7.55 -0.98 0.41
C GLY A 69 -8.76 -1.71 1.01
N LEU A 70 -9.95 -1.10 0.95
CA LEU A 70 -11.19 -1.76 1.40
C LEU A 70 -11.52 -3.00 0.57
N VAL A 71 -11.37 -2.92 -0.75
CA VAL A 71 -11.58 -4.06 -1.65
C VAL A 71 -10.57 -5.18 -1.37
N LEU A 72 -9.30 -4.84 -1.16
CA LEU A 72 -8.24 -5.79 -0.82
C LEU A 72 -8.50 -6.48 0.52
N ILE A 73 -8.92 -5.77 1.56
CA ILE A 73 -9.28 -6.37 2.84
C ILE A 73 -10.41 -7.39 2.66
N ARG A 74 -11.45 -7.05 1.90
CA ARG A 74 -12.53 -8.00 1.60
C ARG A 74 -12.03 -9.22 0.83
N ALA A 75 -11.14 -9.01 -0.15
CA ALA A 75 -10.54 -10.11 -0.90
C ALA A 75 -9.72 -11.03 0.01
N VAL A 76 -8.96 -10.46 0.94
CA VAL A 76 -8.16 -11.19 1.93
C VAL A 76 -9.03 -12.07 2.83
N ILE A 77 -10.10 -11.52 3.40
CA ILE A 77 -11.04 -12.28 4.24
C ILE A 77 -11.60 -13.48 3.48
N LYS A 78 -12.07 -13.25 2.25
CA LYS A 78 -12.62 -14.32 1.39
C LYS A 78 -11.58 -15.38 1.02
N THR A 79 -10.32 -15.00 0.82
CA THR A 79 -9.26 -16.00 0.56
C THR A 79 -8.94 -16.87 1.77
N VAL A 80 -9.04 -16.32 2.99
CA VAL A 80 -8.84 -17.09 4.22
C VAL A 80 -10.00 -18.06 4.43
N GLU A 81 -11.25 -17.59 4.31
CA GLU A 81 -12.46 -18.42 4.43
C GLU A 81 -12.43 -19.60 3.45
N ASN A 82 -12.15 -19.34 2.16
CA ASN A 82 -12.03 -20.40 1.17
C ASN A 82 -10.96 -21.43 1.55
N ALA A 83 -9.81 -20.99 2.09
CA ALA A 83 -8.72 -21.89 2.45
C ALA A 83 -9.10 -22.85 3.59
N GLU A 84 -9.88 -22.38 4.57
CA GLU A 84 -10.42 -23.22 5.65
C GLU A 84 -11.40 -24.27 5.11
N ASP A 85 -12.32 -23.88 4.21
CA ASP A 85 -13.28 -24.79 3.57
C ASP A 85 -12.59 -25.93 2.78
N TYR A 86 -11.46 -25.65 2.12
CA TYR A 86 -10.68 -26.68 1.42
C TYR A 86 -10.09 -27.71 2.39
N HIS A 87 -9.64 -27.29 3.57
CA HIS A 87 -9.08 -28.19 4.57
C HIS A 87 -10.14 -29.04 5.25
N GLU A 88 -11.38 -28.55 5.41
CA GLU A 88 -12.49 -29.32 5.96
C GLU A 88 -13.03 -30.37 4.98
N LYS A 89 -13.10 -30.06 3.68
CA LYS A 89 -13.58 -31.02 2.64
C LYS A 89 -12.61 -32.15 2.29
N ASN A 90 -11.32 -32.00 2.57
CA ASN A 90 -10.27 -32.97 2.19
C ASN A 90 -9.70 -33.73 3.41
N LYS A 91 -10.42 -33.73 4.53
CA LYS A 91 -10.10 -34.48 5.75
C LYS A 91 -11.07 -35.65 5.91
#